data_AF-A0A8T7BH92-F1
#
_entry.id   AF-A0A8T7BH92-F1
#
_cell.length_a   1.000
_cell.length_b   1.000
_cell.length_c   1.000
_cell.angle_alpha   90.00
_cell.angle_beta   90.00
_cell.angle_gamma   90.00
#
_symmetry.space_group_name_H-M   'P 1'
#
loop_
_entity.id
_entity.type
_entity.pdbx_description
1 polymer ?
#
loop_
_entity_poly.entity_id
_entity_poly.type
_entity_poly.pdbx_seq_one_letter_code
_entity_poly.pdbx_strand_id
1 'polypeptide(L)'
;MNKKRKTGGAAPYGYRRTDSGFELHPEEAPIRKLMFELFVKHRRKQTVATELNNSGYRTRAGKMFSDSSVSRLLTDPIAKGQHKENYVRDSTGKRKYRVLKDKSEWAYPSIEPLVDEDLWNQVDNILHKQKVSSVSKRPHGLFAKYLECSCGGIMHNPHGRTSYFCSKCDNRINVDVIDDLYAIELKSFELNAEKATKLLAASKKDTNINRQAEYLDSEIKSTEKELERLYDLYASNAISKARFTKKNLELEERTSTLKLERERVSPSRSIVPLEIPRNLQEFWDNSQESEKRILVELLTNKIIVDRSTITIHFSSQPNRF
;
A
#
# COMPACT_ATOMS: atom_id res chain seq x y z
N MET A 1 -10.68 36.83 -36.09
CA MET A 1 -11.09 36.36 -34.75
C MET A 1 -10.87 34.85 -34.65
N ASN A 2 -9.79 34.41 -34.01
CA ASN A 2 -9.46 32.99 -33.89
C ASN A 2 -10.33 32.34 -32.81
N LYS A 3 -11.26 31.48 -33.23
CA LYS A 3 -12.14 30.68 -32.38
C LYS A 3 -11.27 29.71 -31.56
N LYS A 4 -10.96 30.04 -30.29
CA LYS A 4 -10.26 29.14 -29.37
C LYS A 4 -11.04 27.81 -29.30
N ARG A 5 -10.44 26.71 -29.80
CA ARG A 5 -11.00 25.35 -29.67
C ARG A 5 -11.22 25.05 -28.19
N LYS A 6 -12.45 24.69 -27.79
CA LYS A 6 -12.76 24.16 -26.46
C LYS A 6 -12.14 22.77 -26.32
N THR A 7 -10.88 22.70 -25.87
CA THR A 7 -10.10 21.45 -25.69
C THR A 7 -10.19 20.87 -24.28
N GLY A 8 -11.20 21.23 -23.49
CA GLY A 8 -11.41 20.70 -22.13
C GLY A 8 -12.43 19.57 -22.10
N GLY A 9 -12.12 18.49 -21.39
CA GLY A 9 -13.13 17.50 -21.00
C GLY A 9 -14.21 18.10 -20.07
N ALA A 10 -15.18 17.29 -19.65
CA ALA A 10 -16.20 17.72 -18.71
C ALA A 10 -15.57 18.23 -17.40
N ALA A 11 -16.10 19.34 -16.86
CA ALA A 11 -15.63 19.90 -15.59
C ALA A 11 -15.79 18.88 -14.45
N PRO A 12 -14.88 18.84 -13.46
CA PRO A 12 -15.06 18.00 -12.28
C PRO A 12 -16.37 18.30 -11.53
N TYR A 13 -16.86 17.33 -10.76
CA TYR A 13 -18.05 17.52 -9.94
C TYR A 13 -17.80 18.62 -8.90
N GLY A 14 -18.76 19.52 -8.68
CA GLY A 14 -18.59 20.71 -7.85
C GLY A 14 -18.08 21.94 -8.58
N TYR A 15 -17.74 21.83 -9.87
CA TYR A 15 -17.19 22.91 -10.67
C TYR A 15 -17.91 23.08 -12.01
N ARG A 16 -17.99 24.33 -12.47
CA ARG A 16 -18.35 24.69 -13.85
C ARG A 16 -17.15 25.35 -14.53
N ARG A 17 -17.04 25.15 -15.85
CA ARG A 17 -15.95 25.72 -16.64
C ARG A 17 -16.34 27.11 -17.14
N THR A 18 -15.46 28.07 -16.96
CA THR A 18 -15.59 29.45 -17.47
C THR A 18 -14.48 29.77 -18.47
N ASP A 19 -14.52 30.96 -19.07
CA ASP A 19 -13.50 31.39 -20.03
C ASP A 19 -12.12 31.58 -19.39
N SER A 20 -12.08 31.83 -18.08
CA SER A 20 -10.87 32.05 -17.28
C SER A 20 -10.41 30.84 -16.45
N GLY A 21 -11.24 29.79 -16.31
CA GLY A 21 -10.88 28.59 -15.55
C GLY A 21 -12.07 27.80 -15.01
N PHE A 22 -12.09 27.59 -13.69
CA PHE A 22 -13.13 26.84 -12.99
C PHE A 22 -13.71 27.63 -11.82
N GLU A 23 -15.03 27.71 -11.79
CA GLU A 23 -15.80 28.32 -10.70
C GLU A 23 -16.64 27.25 -9.99
N LEU A 24 -17.02 27.52 -8.75
CA LEU A 24 -17.87 26.64 -7.97
C LEU A 24 -19.27 26.51 -8.60
N HIS A 25 -19.73 25.27 -8.77
CA HIS A 25 -21.10 25.03 -9.23
C HIS A 25 -22.08 25.21 -8.05
N PRO A 26 -23.13 26.04 -8.17
CA PRO A 26 -23.97 26.43 -7.04
C PRO A 26 -24.61 25.24 -6.31
N GLU A 27 -25.05 24.21 -7.06
CA GLU A 27 -25.70 23.04 -6.45
C GLU A 27 -24.73 21.92 -6.06
N GLU A 28 -23.63 21.74 -6.79
CA GLU A 28 -22.75 20.58 -6.60
C GLU A 28 -21.61 20.89 -5.64
N ALA A 29 -21.15 22.14 -5.59
CA ALA A 29 -20.07 22.55 -4.70
C ALA A 29 -20.46 22.33 -3.22
N PRO A 30 -21.66 22.72 -2.74
CA PRO A 30 -22.07 22.43 -1.37
C PRO A 30 -22.09 20.92 -1.06
N ILE A 31 -22.54 20.09 -2.01
CA ILE A 31 -22.58 18.63 -1.85
C ILE A 31 -21.16 18.06 -1.76
N ARG A 32 -20.25 18.53 -2.62
CA ARG A 32 -18.85 18.09 -2.58
C ARG A 32 -18.15 18.58 -1.32
N LYS A 33 -18.44 19.79 -0.81
CA LYS A 33 -17.93 20.27 0.48
C LYS A 33 -18.44 19.43 1.65
N LEU A 34 -19.74 19.15 1.68
CA LEU A 34 -20.35 18.23 2.66
C LEU A 34 -19.70 16.84 2.63
N MET A 35 -19.30 16.34 1.46
CA MET A 35 -18.58 15.08 1.33
C MET A 35 -17.24 15.08 2.09
N PHE A 36 -16.49 16.20 2.10
CA PHE A 36 -15.26 16.33 2.89
C PHE A 36 -15.57 16.30 4.40
N GLU A 37 -16.57 17.06 4.83
CA GLU A 37 -16.99 17.14 6.24
C GLU A 37 -17.47 15.78 6.78
N LEU A 38 -18.34 15.10 6.02
CA LEU A 38 -18.80 13.74 6.34
C LEU A 38 -17.64 12.74 6.37
N PHE A 39 -16.64 12.89 5.51
CA PHE A 39 -15.48 12.01 5.53
C PHE A 39 -14.62 12.23 6.78
N VAL A 40 -14.41 13.47 7.23
CA VAL A 40 -13.72 13.76 8.49
C VAL A 40 -14.45 13.10 9.67
N LYS A 41 -15.78 13.18 9.69
CA LYS A 41 -16.64 12.60 10.74
C LYS A 41 -16.62 11.07 10.75
N HIS A 42 -16.90 10.43 9.61
CA HIS A 42 -17.12 8.98 9.54
C HIS A 42 -15.86 8.18 9.21
N ARG A 43 -14.88 8.80 8.54
CA ARG A 43 -13.63 8.16 8.07
C ARG A 43 -13.86 6.91 7.22
N ARG A 44 -15.05 6.76 6.62
CA ARG A 44 -15.45 5.61 5.80
C ARG A 44 -16.14 6.07 4.52
N LYS A 45 -15.51 5.84 3.38
CA LYS A 45 -15.99 6.29 2.05
C LYS A 45 -17.37 5.74 1.70
N GLN A 46 -17.62 4.46 2.00
CA GLN A 46 -18.93 3.83 1.75
C GLN A 46 -20.03 4.43 2.62
N THR A 47 -19.73 4.79 3.87
CA THR A 47 -20.68 5.44 4.77
C THR A 47 -21.05 6.83 4.24
N VAL A 48 -20.06 7.62 3.83
CA VAL A 48 -20.28 8.94 3.20
C VAL A 48 -21.15 8.81 1.93
N ALA A 49 -20.84 7.84 1.06
CA ALA A 49 -21.63 7.60 -0.15
C ALA A 49 -23.09 7.25 0.20
N THR A 50 -23.31 6.40 1.20
CA THR A 50 -24.64 5.99 1.66
C THR A 50 -25.42 7.17 2.22
N GLU A 51 -24.81 7.99 3.06
CA GLU A 51 -25.44 9.17 3.65
C GLU A 51 -25.83 10.20 2.60
N LEU A 52 -24.94 10.50 1.65
CA LEU A 52 -25.26 11.39 0.52
C LEU A 52 -26.42 10.84 -0.32
N ASN A 53 -26.43 9.53 -0.59
CA ASN A 53 -27.50 8.91 -1.37
C ASN A 53 -28.85 8.93 -0.64
N ASN A 54 -28.85 8.70 0.68
CA ASN A 54 -30.04 8.74 1.53
C ASN A 54 -30.63 10.15 1.63
N SER A 55 -29.78 11.18 1.64
CA SER A 55 -30.18 12.59 1.55
C SER A 55 -30.65 13.01 0.14
N GLY A 56 -30.74 12.08 -0.81
CA GLY A 56 -31.25 12.33 -2.15
C GLY A 56 -30.22 12.88 -3.14
N TYR A 57 -28.98 13.14 -2.72
CA TYR A 57 -27.95 13.68 -3.62
C TYR A 57 -27.50 12.64 -4.65
N ARG A 58 -27.22 13.10 -5.86
CA ARG A 58 -26.78 12.27 -6.99
C ARG A 58 -25.62 12.93 -7.73
N THR A 59 -24.88 12.11 -8.47
CA THR A 59 -23.88 12.59 -9.43
C THR A 59 -24.54 13.38 -10.56
N ARG A 60 -23.77 14.16 -11.33
CA ARG A 60 -24.26 14.92 -12.49
C ARG A 60 -24.98 14.05 -13.55
N ALA A 61 -24.65 12.76 -13.62
CA ALA A 61 -25.31 11.80 -14.50
C ALA A 61 -26.54 11.12 -13.86
N GLY A 62 -27.03 11.62 -12.72
CA GLY A 62 -28.18 11.05 -11.99
C GLY A 62 -27.89 9.76 -11.22
N LYS A 63 -26.65 9.27 -11.22
CA LYS A 63 -26.27 8.01 -10.54
C LYS A 63 -26.01 8.23 -9.05
N MET A 64 -26.19 7.16 -8.27
CA MET A 64 -25.78 7.10 -6.87
C MET A 64 -24.26 7.26 -6.72
N PHE A 65 -23.85 7.87 -5.61
CA PHE A 65 -22.45 7.88 -5.20
C PHE A 65 -22.01 6.49 -4.75
N SER A 66 -20.79 6.10 -5.12
CA SER A 66 -20.09 4.92 -4.61
C SER A 66 -18.86 5.35 -3.81
N ASP A 67 -18.31 4.45 -3.00
CA ASP A 67 -17.04 4.63 -2.31
C ASP A 67 -15.90 5.06 -3.24
N SER A 68 -15.84 4.50 -4.46
CA SER A 68 -14.86 4.84 -5.49
C SER A 68 -15.03 6.27 -6.00
N SER A 69 -16.27 6.71 -6.20
CA SER A 69 -16.59 8.08 -6.62
C SER A 69 -16.23 9.09 -5.53
N VAL A 70 -16.58 8.78 -4.27
CA VAL A 70 -16.19 9.57 -3.10
C VAL A 70 -14.67 9.64 -2.99
N SER A 71 -13.97 8.50 -3.12
CA SER A 71 -12.51 8.46 -3.07
C SER A 71 -11.89 9.40 -4.10
N ARG A 72 -12.38 9.34 -5.35
CA ARG A 72 -11.86 10.17 -6.44
C ARG A 72 -12.05 11.66 -6.17
N LEU A 73 -13.21 12.05 -5.63
CA LEU A 73 -13.55 13.46 -5.37
C LEU A 73 -12.80 14.05 -4.18
N LEU A 74 -12.53 13.24 -3.15
CA LEU A 74 -11.71 13.65 -2.00
C LEU A 74 -10.23 13.84 -2.37
N THR A 75 -9.69 13.02 -3.27
CA THR A 75 -8.27 13.07 -3.66
C THR A 75 -7.95 14.04 -4.79
N ASP A 76 -8.96 14.64 -5.42
CA ASP A 76 -8.78 15.49 -6.59
C ASP A 76 -8.31 16.91 -6.19
N PRO A 77 -7.07 17.31 -6.55
CA PRO A 77 -6.45 18.56 -6.08
C PRO A 77 -7.16 19.83 -6.52
N ILE A 78 -8.10 19.75 -7.48
CA ILE A 78 -8.88 20.92 -7.89
C ILE A 78 -9.65 21.52 -6.70
N ALA A 79 -10.06 20.69 -5.73
CA ALA A 79 -10.80 21.14 -4.56
C ALA A 79 -10.01 22.13 -3.68
N LYS A 80 -8.67 22.11 -3.74
CA LYS A 80 -7.78 23.09 -3.09
C LYS A 80 -7.20 24.12 -4.06
N GLY A 81 -7.83 24.31 -5.23
CA GLY A 81 -7.42 25.28 -6.24
C GLY A 81 -6.25 24.84 -7.13
N GLN A 82 -5.86 23.56 -7.13
CA GLN A 82 -4.71 23.07 -7.91
C GLN A 82 -5.16 22.20 -9.08
N HIS A 83 -4.93 22.66 -10.32
CA HIS A 83 -5.17 21.85 -11.52
C HIS A 83 -4.16 22.18 -12.63
N LYS A 84 -3.87 21.21 -13.49
CA LYS A 84 -2.96 21.35 -14.62
C LYS A 84 -3.66 20.91 -15.90
N GLU A 85 -3.68 21.78 -16.91
CA GLU A 85 -4.18 21.47 -18.24
C GLU A 85 -3.05 21.48 -19.27
N ASN A 86 -3.30 20.86 -20.43
CA ASN A 86 -2.38 20.84 -21.56
C ASN A 86 -0.95 20.34 -21.22
N TYR A 87 -0.82 19.45 -20.24
CA TYR A 87 0.49 18.97 -19.76
C TYR A 87 1.01 17.74 -20.53
N VAL A 88 0.21 17.16 -21.42
CA VAL A 88 0.54 15.96 -22.21
C VAL A 88 0.18 16.12 -23.69
N ARG A 89 0.95 15.47 -24.56
CA ARG A 89 0.67 15.29 -25.99
C ARG A 89 0.71 13.81 -26.35
N ASP A 90 -0.07 13.40 -27.35
CA ASP A 90 0.02 12.04 -27.89
C ASP A 90 1.30 11.92 -28.74
N SER A 91 2.16 10.94 -28.47
CA SER A 91 3.45 10.79 -29.18
C SER A 91 3.32 10.18 -30.57
N THR A 92 2.21 9.49 -30.86
CA THR A 92 2.06 8.65 -32.06
C THR A 92 0.64 8.69 -32.66
N GLY A 93 -0.16 9.70 -32.32
CA GLY A 93 -1.58 9.79 -32.75
C GLY A 93 -2.51 8.73 -32.14
N LYS A 94 -1.98 7.83 -31.31
CA LYS A 94 -2.73 6.85 -30.51
C LYS A 94 -2.74 7.30 -29.05
N ARG A 95 -3.93 7.45 -28.46
CA ARG A 95 -4.16 7.87 -27.05
C ARG A 95 -3.39 7.08 -25.98
N LYS A 96 -2.80 5.94 -26.34
CA LYS A 96 -2.10 4.99 -25.45
C LYS A 96 -0.70 5.47 -25.04
N TYR A 97 -0.07 6.35 -25.80
CA TYR A 97 1.29 6.83 -25.54
C TYR A 97 1.31 8.35 -25.41
N ARG A 98 1.12 8.83 -24.18
CA ARG A 98 1.16 10.26 -23.84
C ARG A 98 2.54 10.62 -23.32
N VAL A 99 3.11 11.69 -23.86
CA VAL A 99 4.39 12.26 -23.42
C VAL A 99 4.12 13.63 -22.80
N LEU A 100 4.83 13.94 -21.72
CA LEU A 100 4.75 15.26 -21.08
C LEU A 100 5.21 16.34 -22.06
N LYS A 101 4.44 17.43 -22.13
CA LYS A 101 4.84 18.65 -22.83
C LYS A 101 5.86 19.42 -22.00
N ASP A 102 6.58 20.34 -22.64
CA ASP A 102 7.42 21.28 -21.93
C ASP A 102 6.60 22.03 -20.87
N LYS A 103 7.21 22.31 -19.71
CA LYS A 103 6.52 22.98 -18.59
C LYS A 103 5.99 24.37 -18.99
N SER A 104 6.63 25.04 -19.94
CA SER A 104 6.18 26.33 -20.49
C SER A 104 4.85 26.24 -21.27
N GLU A 105 4.45 25.04 -21.72
CA GLU A 105 3.17 24.81 -22.39
C GLU A 105 2.03 24.45 -21.41
N TRP A 106 2.34 24.23 -20.13
CA TRP A 106 1.34 23.82 -19.14
C TRP A 106 0.44 25.00 -18.79
N ALA A 107 -0.86 24.76 -18.81
CA ALA A 107 -1.84 25.76 -18.41
C ALA A 107 -2.27 25.55 -16.96
N TYR A 108 -2.23 26.62 -16.18
CA TYR A 108 -2.70 26.68 -14.80
C TYR A 108 -3.94 27.58 -14.76
N PRO A 109 -5.15 27.02 -14.89
CA PRO A 109 -6.37 27.80 -14.86
C PRO A 109 -6.55 28.46 -13.48
N SER A 110 -7.25 29.60 -13.45
CA SER A 110 -7.72 30.18 -12.19
C SER A 110 -8.83 29.30 -11.61
N ILE A 111 -8.73 28.94 -10.34
CA ILE A 111 -9.66 28.01 -9.69
C ILE A 111 -9.99 28.53 -8.31
N GLU A 112 -11.29 28.64 -8.04
CA GLU A 112 -11.80 28.90 -6.71
C GLU A 112 -11.68 27.63 -5.84
N PRO A 113 -10.96 27.67 -4.70
CA PRO A 113 -10.85 26.51 -3.82
C PRO A 113 -12.22 26.18 -3.21
N LEU A 114 -12.61 24.91 -3.29
CA LEU A 114 -13.86 24.40 -2.71
C LEU A 114 -13.75 24.27 -1.18
N VAL A 115 -12.57 23.84 -0.72
CA VAL A 115 -12.25 23.61 0.69
C VAL A 115 -11.04 24.45 1.08
N ASP A 116 -10.98 24.83 2.35
CA ASP A 116 -9.80 25.46 2.91
C ASP A 116 -8.65 24.46 3.04
N GLU A 117 -7.46 24.99 3.29
CA GLU A 117 -6.24 24.20 3.43
C GLU A 117 -6.32 23.25 4.64
N ASP A 118 -6.97 23.68 5.72
CA ASP A 118 -7.11 22.88 6.94
C ASP A 118 -7.99 21.63 6.72
N LEU A 119 -9.16 21.77 6.11
CA LEU A 119 -10.06 20.65 5.80
C LEU A 119 -9.41 19.70 4.79
N TRP A 120 -8.71 20.24 3.77
CA TRP A 120 -7.95 19.43 2.84
C TRP A 120 -6.89 18.60 3.56
N ASN A 121 -6.06 19.23 4.39
CA ASN A 121 -4.98 18.57 5.12
C ASN A 121 -5.52 17.52 6.11
N GLN A 122 -6.65 17.77 6.77
CA GLN A 122 -7.29 16.78 7.64
C GLN A 122 -7.71 15.53 6.86
N VAL A 123 -8.39 15.70 5.73
CA VAL A 123 -8.81 14.58 4.88
C VAL A 123 -7.60 13.80 4.34
N ASP A 124 -6.59 14.52 3.85
CA ASP A 124 -5.38 13.91 3.30
C ASP A 124 -4.62 13.09 4.36
N ASN A 125 -4.49 13.62 5.58
CA ASN A 125 -3.89 12.90 6.71
C ASN A 125 -4.66 11.62 7.07
N ILE A 126 -6.00 11.67 7.08
CA ILE A 126 -6.82 10.47 7.34
C ILE A 126 -6.60 9.42 6.24
N LEU A 127 -6.63 9.83 4.97
CA LEU A 127 -6.43 8.93 3.84
C LEU A 127 -5.03 8.30 3.86
N HIS A 128 -3.99 9.09 4.17
CA HIS A 128 -2.63 8.59 4.31
C HIS A 128 -2.52 7.56 5.45
N LYS A 129 -3.07 7.84 6.63
CA LYS A 129 -3.09 6.89 7.77
C LYS A 129 -3.83 5.59 7.41
N GLN A 130 -4.93 5.68 6.67
CA GLN A 130 -5.68 4.50 6.21
C GLN A 130 -4.90 3.66 5.21
N LYS A 131 -4.18 4.31 4.29
CA LYS A 131 -3.32 3.61 3.33
C LYS A 131 -2.19 2.89 4.05
N VAL A 132 -1.51 3.55 4.99
CA VAL A 132 -0.42 2.96 5.79
C VAL A 132 -0.91 1.79 6.66
N SER A 133 -2.05 1.93 7.33
CA SER A 133 -2.61 0.83 8.15
C SER A 133 -3.10 -0.37 7.33
N SER A 134 -3.47 -0.19 6.06
CA SER A 134 -3.90 -1.28 5.17
C SER A 134 -2.75 -2.17 4.67
N VAL A 135 -1.52 -1.65 4.64
CA VAL A 135 -0.31 -2.40 4.23
C VAL A 135 0.11 -3.44 5.30
N SER A 136 -0.48 -3.40 6.50
CA SER A 136 -0.14 -4.24 7.66
C SER A 136 -1.30 -5.11 8.19
N LYS A 137 -2.37 -5.33 7.42
CA LYS A 137 -3.38 -6.32 7.84
C LYS A 137 -2.86 -7.73 7.56
N ARG A 138 -2.08 -8.23 8.53
CA ARG A 138 -1.62 -9.62 8.61
C ARG A 138 -2.79 -10.55 8.33
N PRO A 139 -2.63 -11.59 7.49
CA PRO A 139 -3.69 -12.55 7.28
C PRO A 139 -4.11 -13.17 8.63
N HIS A 140 -5.40 -13.17 8.88
CA HIS A 140 -6.02 -13.82 10.02
C HIS A 140 -5.81 -15.33 9.89
N GLY A 141 -5.08 -15.94 10.84
CA GLY A 141 -4.74 -17.36 10.84
C GLY A 141 -3.29 -17.67 10.41
N LEU A 142 -2.67 -18.59 11.13
CA LEU A 142 -1.28 -19.04 10.97
C LEU A 142 -0.98 -19.59 9.56
N PHE A 143 -1.94 -20.30 8.96
CA PHE A 143 -1.79 -21.04 7.70
C PHE A 143 -2.51 -20.37 6.51
N ALA A 144 -3.14 -19.21 6.71
CA ALA A 144 -4.08 -18.63 5.74
C ALA A 144 -3.48 -18.34 4.34
N LYS A 145 -2.17 -18.12 4.23
CA LYS A 145 -1.48 -17.92 2.94
C LYS A 145 -1.18 -19.22 2.20
N TYR A 146 -1.20 -20.36 2.90
CA TYR A 146 -0.72 -21.63 2.40
C TYR A 146 -1.86 -22.62 2.14
N LEU A 147 -3.07 -22.34 2.62
CA LEU A 147 -4.21 -23.24 2.53
C LEU A 147 -4.99 -23.12 1.21
N GLU A 148 -5.03 -24.21 0.48
CA GLU A 148 -5.82 -24.40 -0.74
C GLU A 148 -6.78 -25.57 -0.56
N CYS A 149 -8.00 -25.44 -1.08
CA CYS A 149 -8.95 -26.55 -1.15
C CYS A 149 -8.68 -27.38 -2.41
N SER A 150 -8.95 -28.70 -2.35
CA SER A 150 -8.87 -29.62 -3.50
C SER A 150 -9.65 -29.15 -4.74
N CYS A 151 -10.69 -28.31 -4.58
CA CYS A 151 -11.42 -27.68 -5.69
C CYS A 151 -10.69 -26.49 -6.34
N GLY A 152 -9.44 -26.22 -5.96
CA GLY A 152 -8.63 -25.08 -6.42
C GLY A 152 -9.13 -23.72 -5.89
N GLY A 153 -9.84 -23.70 -4.76
CA GLY A 153 -10.28 -22.49 -4.08
C GLY A 153 -9.37 -22.16 -2.90
N ILE A 154 -9.06 -20.89 -2.67
CA ILE A 154 -8.33 -20.46 -1.46
C ILE A 154 -9.21 -20.67 -0.23
N MET A 155 -8.63 -21.13 0.87
CA MET A 155 -9.35 -21.22 2.15
C MET A 155 -9.12 -19.98 3.00
N HIS A 156 -10.20 -19.39 3.48
CA HIS A 156 -10.16 -18.15 4.25
C HIS A 156 -10.54 -18.43 5.69
N ASN A 157 -9.91 -17.71 6.61
CA ASN A 157 -10.36 -17.60 7.99
C ASN A 157 -10.62 -16.12 8.31
N PRO A 158 -11.72 -15.54 7.80
CA PRO A 158 -12.06 -14.17 8.11
C PRO A 158 -12.33 -14.04 9.60
N HIS A 159 -11.64 -13.09 10.23
CA HIS A 159 -11.74 -12.75 11.66
C HIS A 159 -11.06 -13.72 12.65
N GLY A 160 -10.21 -14.66 12.19
CA GLY A 160 -9.49 -15.56 13.11
C GLY A 160 -10.44 -16.47 13.89
N ARG A 161 -11.50 -16.94 13.23
CA ARG A 161 -12.43 -17.95 13.75
C ARG A 161 -11.72 -19.29 13.93
N THR A 162 -12.40 -20.22 14.59
CA THR A 162 -11.93 -21.59 14.84
C THR A 162 -11.85 -22.45 13.57
N SER A 163 -12.16 -21.95 12.37
CA SER A 163 -12.14 -22.76 11.14
C SER A 163 -11.82 -21.94 9.89
N TYR A 164 -11.13 -22.58 8.94
CA TYR A 164 -11.00 -22.12 7.58
C TYR A 164 -12.16 -22.63 6.73
N PHE A 165 -12.60 -21.85 5.74
CA PHE A 165 -13.60 -22.29 4.76
C PHE A 165 -13.20 -21.96 3.32
N CYS A 166 -13.61 -22.79 2.38
CA CYS A 166 -13.39 -22.56 0.95
C CYS A 166 -14.52 -21.68 0.36
N SER A 167 -14.17 -20.58 -0.28
CA SER A 167 -15.14 -19.68 -0.93
C SER A 167 -15.89 -20.31 -2.12
N LYS A 168 -15.40 -21.43 -2.69
CA LYS A 168 -16.00 -22.07 -3.87
C LYS A 168 -16.99 -23.18 -3.52
N CYS A 169 -16.64 -24.04 -2.57
CA CYS A 169 -17.39 -25.27 -2.27
C CYS A 169 -17.86 -25.38 -0.82
N ASP A 170 -17.64 -24.33 -0.01
CA ASP A 170 -17.93 -24.28 1.44
C ASP A 170 -17.34 -25.46 2.23
N ASN A 171 -16.24 -26.06 1.75
CA ASN A 171 -15.48 -27.03 2.54
C ASN A 171 -14.88 -26.33 3.76
N ARG A 172 -14.93 -26.97 4.94
CA ARG A 172 -14.51 -26.36 6.21
C ARG A 172 -13.57 -27.26 6.97
N ILE A 173 -12.61 -26.64 7.65
CA ILE A 173 -11.63 -27.34 8.46
C ILE A 173 -11.29 -26.51 9.70
N ASN A 174 -11.25 -27.16 10.86
CA ASN A 174 -10.89 -26.51 12.10
C ASN A 174 -9.39 -26.16 12.11
N VAL A 175 -9.04 -25.01 12.70
CA VAL A 175 -7.64 -24.56 12.83
C VAL A 175 -6.82 -25.57 13.65
N ASP A 176 -7.39 -26.12 14.72
CA ASP A 176 -6.69 -27.04 15.64
C ASP A 176 -6.26 -28.32 14.92
N VAL A 177 -7.11 -28.85 14.03
CA VAL A 177 -6.80 -30.04 13.22
C VAL A 177 -5.58 -29.80 12.33
N ILE A 178 -5.42 -28.57 11.80
CA ILE A 178 -4.26 -28.24 10.97
C ILE A 178 -3.03 -28.03 11.85
N ASP A 179 -3.17 -27.40 13.02
CA ASP A 179 -2.06 -27.21 13.98
C ASP A 179 -1.48 -28.56 14.43
N ASP A 180 -2.34 -29.50 14.84
CA ASP A 180 -1.95 -30.83 15.30
C ASP A 180 -1.26 -31.63 14.19
N LEU A 181 -1.83 -31.64 12.97
CA LEU A 181 -1.24 -32.36 11.84
C LEU A 181 0.09 -31.73 11.41
N TYR A 182 0.21 -30.41 11.48
CA TYR A 182 1.46 -29.73 11.16
C TYR A 182 2.55 -30.09 12.18
N ALA A 183 2.23 -30.15 13.48
CA ALA A 183 3.15 -30.58 14.52
C ALA A 183 3.64 -32.03 14.30
N ILE A 184 2.73 -32.95 13.94
CA ILE A 184 3.06 -34.34 13.61
C ILE A 184 4.03 -34.42 12.43
N GLU A 185 3.77 -33.67 11.36
CA GLU A 185 4.63 -33.65 10.18
C GLU A 185 6.00 -33.02 10.47
N LEU A 186 6.09 -32.02 11.35
CA LEU A 186 7.38 -31.45 11.78
C LEU A 186 8.29 -32.46 12.48
N LYS A 187 7.73 -33.44 13.20
CA LYS A 187 8.50 -34.54 13.78
C LYS A 187 9.31 -35.32 12.74
N SER A 188 8.81 -35.42 11.50
CA SER A 188 9.52 -36.09 10.42
C SER A 188 10.75 -35.31 9.93
N PHE A 189 10.83 -34.00 10.20
CA PHE A 189 11.96 -33.14 9.83
C PHE A 189 13.14 -33.21 10.81
N GLU A 190 12.91 -33.56 12.07
CA GLU A 190 13.95 -33.76 13.09
C GLU A 190 15.03 -34.75 12.68
N LEU A 191 14.69 -35.71 11.80
CA LEU A 191 15.60 -36.74 11.33
C LEU A 191 16.70 -36.20 10.40
N ASN A 192 16.77 -34.87 10.11
CA ASN A 192 17.79 -34.31 9.21
C ASN A 192 18.20 -32.84 9.52
N ALA A 193 18.78 -32.62 10.70
CA ALA A 193 19.21 -31.30 11.23
C ALA A 193 20.13 -30.46 10.29
N GLU A 194 20.92 -31.09 9.42
CA GLU A 194 21.78 -30.38 8.45
C GLU A 194 21.02 -29.71 7.30
N LYS A 195 19.83 -30.21 6.95
CA LYS A 195 19.03 -29.68 5.84
C LYS A 195 18.18 -28.49 6.30
N ALA A 196 17.62 -28.58 7.51
CA ALA A 196 16.88 -27.49 8.16
C ALA A 196 17.78 -26.25 8.34
N THR A 197 19.01 -26.43 8.82
CA THR A 197 20.00 -25.35 8.97
C THR A 197 20.40 -24.70 7.63
N LYS A 198 20.53 -25.48 6.54
CA LYS A 198 20.78 -24.94 5.19
C LYS A 198 19.60 -24.17 4.59
N LEU A 199 18.36 -24.60 4.84
CA LEU A 199 17.14 -23.91 4.38
C LEU A 199 16.97 -22.54 5.07
N LEU A 200 17.29 -22.47 6.35
CA LEU A 200 17.30 -21.24 7.14
C LEU A 200 18.36 -20.22 6.67
N ALA A 201 19.50 -20.70 6.18
CA ALA A 201 20.49 -19.85 5.54
C ALA A 201 20.02 -19.32 4.17
N ALA A 202 19.18 -20.08 3.45
CA ALA A 202 18.67 -19.72 2.13
C ALA A 202 17.52 -18.68 2.19
N SER A 203 16.73 -18.64 3.27
CA SER A 203 15.67 -17.63 3.49
C SER A 203 16.18 -16.19 3.71
N LYS A 204 17.50 -15.97 3.74
CA LYS A 204 18.11 -14.62 3.70
C LYS A 204 17.95 -13.91 2.35
N LYS A 205 17.48 -14.58 1.30
CA LYS A 205 17.36 -14.03 -0.06
C LYS A 205 15.91 -13.78 -0.47
N ASP A 206 15.21 -12.85 0.18
CA ASP A 206 14.03 -12.24 -0.44
C ASP A 206 14.53 -11.17 -1.44
N THR A 207 14.79 -11.62 -2.68
CA THR A 207 15.53 -10.85 -3.70
C THR A 207 14.93 -9.48 -4.04
N ASN A 208 13.64 -9.27 -3.78
CA ASN A 208 12.95 -8.02 -4.09
C ASN A 208 13.07 -6.99 -2.95
N ILE A 209 12.93 -7.44 -1.70
CA ILE A 209 13.13 -6.60 -0.51
C ILE A 209 14.60 -6.17 -0.40
N ASN A 210 15.54 -7.08 -0.71
CA ASN A 210 16.96 -6.76 -0.68
C ASN A 210 17.36 -5.73 -1.74
N ARG A 211 16.79 -5.81 -2.96
CA ARG A 211 17.02 -4.82 -4.03
C ARG A 211 16.47 -3.44 -3.66
N GLN A 212 15.30 -3.37 -3.03
CA GLN A 212 14.73 -2.10 -2.60
C GLN A 212 15.54 -1.47 -1.45
N ALA A 213 15.99 -2.29 -0.51
CA ALA A 213 16.91 -1.88 0.55
C ALA A 213 18.24 -1.34 0.00
N GLU A 214 18.88 -2.09 -0.89
CA GLU A 214 20.13 -1.69 -1.56
C GLU A 214 19.97 -0.38 -2.36
N TYR A 215 18.84 -0.22 -3.04
CA TYR A 215 18.53 1.03 -3.75
C TYR A 215 18.41 2.22 -2.78
N LEU A 216 17.64 2.08 -1.70
CA LEU A 216 17.48 3.14 -0.70
C LEU A 216 18.82 3.48 -0.01
N ASP A 217 19.62 2.47 0.33
CA ASP A 217 20.96 2.67 0.91
C ASP A 217 21.88 3.44 -0.06
N SER A 218 21.79 3.16 -1.36
CA SER A 218 22.56 3.89 -2.38
C SER A 218 22.13 5.36 -2.54
N GLU A 219 20.83 5.65 -2.47
CA GLU A 219 20.27 7.00 -2.55
C GLU A 219 20.60 7.84 -1.31
N ILE A 220 20.53 7.24 -0.11
CA ILE A 220 20.96 7.89 1.14
C ILE A 220 22.42 8.30 1.03
N LYS A 221 23.29 7.37 0.63
CA LYS A 221 24.72 7.63 0.46
C LYS A 221 25.02 8.71 -0.58
N SER A 222 24.26 8.75 -1.68
CA SER A 222 24.41 9.81 -2.69
C SER A 222 24.01 11.18 -2.13
N THR A 223 22.90 11.24 -1.39
CA THR A 223 22.38 12.49 -0.82
C THR A 223 23.30 13.01 0.30
N GLU A 224 23.85 12.12 1.13
CA GLU A 224 24.84 12.47 2.17
C GLU A 224 26.13 13.04 1.55
N LYS A 225 26.60 12.50 0.42
CA LYS A 225 27.72 13.08 -0.33
C LYS A 225 27.40 14.45 -0.93
N GLU A 226 26.16 14.70 -1.33
CA GLU A 226 25.75 16.03 -1.78
C GLU A 226 25.74 17.04 -0.64
N LEU A 227 25.32 16.63 0.57
CA LEU A 227 25.44 17.44 1.79
C LEU A 227 26.89 17.77 2.12
N GLU A 228 27.78 16.79 2.08
CA GLU A 228 29.21 16.99 2.32
C GLU A 228 29.81 18.02 1.35
N ARG A 229 29.53 17.87 0.04
CA ARG A 229 29.94 18.85 -0.98
C ARG A 229 29.35 20.25 -0.74
N LEU A 230 28.10 20.33 -0.26
CA LEU A 230 27.47 21.59 0.07
C LEU A 230 28.17 22.28 1.25
N TYR A 231 28.60 21.52 2.26
CA TYR A 231 29.40 22.03 3.37
C TYR A 231 30.77 22.53 2.91
N ASP A 232 31.47 21.79 2.03
CA ASP A 232 32.75 22.23 1.46
C ASP A 232 32.62 23.53 0.66
N LEU A 233 31.57 23.66 -0.16
CA LEU A 233 31.30 24.88 -0.93
C LEU A 233 30.99 26.08 -0.03
N TYR A 234 30.32 25.85 1.10
CA TYR A 234 30.06 26.92 2.08
C TYR A 234 31.34 27.28 2.85
N ALA A 235 32.12 26.29 3.29
CA ALA A 235 33.39 26.50 3.99
C ALA A 235 34.43 27.24 3.13
N SER A 236 34.42 27.00 1.81
CA SER A 236 35.25 27.73 0.83
C SER A 236 34.66 29.09 0.41
N ASN A 237 33.55 29.53 1.01
CA ASN A 237 32.81 30.76 0.66
C ASN A 237 32.38 30.85 -0.81
N ALA A 238 32.28 29.72 -1.52
CA ALA A 238 31.87 29.67 -2.93
C ALA A 238 30.35 29.89 -3.12
N ILE A 239 29.57 29.81 -2.05
CA ILE A 239 28.11 30.00 -2.05
C ILE A 239 27.66 30.92 -0.91
N SER A 240 26.57 31.65 -1.14
CA SER A 240 25.99 32.52 -0.10
C SER A 240 25.25 31.73 0.96
N LYS A 241 25.23 32.26 2.19
CA LYS A 241 24.47 31.70 3.32
C LYS A 241 23.01 31.40 2.97
N ALA A 242 22.34 32.31 2.25
CA ALA A 242 20.95 32.11 1.84
C ALA A 242 20.76 30.91 0.89
N ARG A 243 21.68 30.70 -0.06
CA ARG A 243 21.64 29.53 -0.97
C ARG A 243 21.97 28.24 -0.23
N PHE A 244 22.96 28.29 0.67
CA PHE A 244 23.33 27.18 1.52
C PHE A 244 22.14 26.73 2.39
N THR A 245 21.53 27.64 3.16
CA THR A 245 20.41 27.30 4.06
C THR A 245 19.25 26.66 3.32
N LYS A 246 18.87 27.20 2.15
CA LYS A 246 17.80 26.63 1.33
C LYS A 246 18.13 25.21 0.87
N LYS A 247 19.35 24.97 0.37
CA LYS A 247 19.75 23.66 -0.16
C LYS A 247 20.01 22.63 0.95
N ASN A 248 20.51 23.08 2.10
CA ASN A 248 20.73 22.24 3.28
C ASN A 248 19.40 21.69 3.80
N LEU A 249 18.38 22.54 3.97
CA LEU A 249 17.02 22.12 4.34
C LEU A 249 16.46 21.07 3.38
N GLU A 250 16.55 21.31 2.07
CA GLU A 250 16.05 20.38 1.04
C GLU A 250 16.73 19.00 1.11
N LEU A 251 18.07 18.98 1.27
CA LEU A 251 18.84 17.74 1.34
C LEU A 251 18.70 17.01 2.68
N GLU A 252 18.55 17.73 3.79
CA GLU A 252 18.26 17.16 5.11
C GLU A 252 16.87 16.53 5.15
N GLU A 253 15.85 17.19 4.61
CA GLU A 253 14.50 16.63 4.48
C GLU A 253 14.51 15.38 3.59
N ARG A 254 15.22 15.40 2.46
CA ARG A 254 15.38 14.23 1.58
C ARG A 254 16.10 13.09 2.29
N THR A 255 17.15 13.37 3.04
CA THR A 255 17.90 12.35 3.78
C THR A 255 17.05 11.74 4.89
N SER A 256 16.30 12.57 5.62
CA SER A 256 15.39 12.13 6.67
C SER A 256 14.26 11.25 6.13
N THR A 257 13.63 11.66 5.02
CA THR A 257 12.58 10.86 4.37
C THR A 257 13.11 9.52 3.84
N LEU A 258 14.26 9.50 3.18
CA LEU A 258 14.90 8.26 2.72
C LEU A 258 15.30 7.34 3.88
N LYS A 259 15.82 7.88 5.00
CA LYS A 259 16.14 7.09 6.20
C LYS A 259 14.89 6.49 6.83
N LEU A 260 13.80 7.26 6.93
CA LEU A 260 12.51 6.74 7.41
C LEU A 260 11.94 5.66 6.48
N GLU A 261 12.06 5.82 5.16
CA GLU A 261 11.69 4.78 4.19
C GLU A 261 12.58 3.54 4.32
N ARG A 262 13.88 3.73 4.57
CA ARG A 262 14.81 2.63 4.78
C ARG A 262 14.53 1.87 6.07
N GLU A 263 14.20 2.55 7.16
CA GLU A 263 13.76 1.93 8.42
C GLU A 263 12.46 1.13 8.24
N ARG A 264 11.57 1.58 7.35
CA ARG A 264 10.34 0.86 6.99
C ARG A 264 10.59 -0.35 6.08
N VAL A 265 11.63 -0.27 5.24
CA VAL A 265 12.09 -1.35 4.36
C VAL A 265 13.09 -2.27 5.06
N SER A 266 13.59 -1.90 6.24
CA SER A 266 14.24 -2.84 7.13
C SER A 266 13.26 -3.99 7.38
N PRO A 267 13.73 -5.24 7.34
CA PRO A 267 12.89 -6.32 7.79
C PRO A 267 12.58 -5.98 9.25
N SER A 268 11.36 -5.54 9.55
CA SER A 268 10.77 -5.70 10.86
C SER A 268 10.48 -7.19 11.07
N ARG A 269 11.49 -8.03 10.85
CA ARG A 269 11.72 -9.18 11.67
C ARG A 269 12.81 -8.69 12.61
N SER A 270 12.42 -8.39 13.85
CA SER A 270 13.27 -8.82 14.96
C SER A 270 13.49 -10.31 14.73
N ILE A 271 14.49 -10.66 13.92
CA ILE A 271 15.07 -12.00 13.94
C ILE A 271 15.83 -11.94 15.25
N VAL A 272 15.10 -12.17 16.35
CA VAL A 272 15.70 -12.84 17.49
C VAL A 272 16.45 -14.00 16.86
N PRO A 273 17.76 -14.17 17.08
CA PRO A 273 18.44 -15.40 16.75
C PRO A 273 17.71 -16.48 17.54
N LEU A 274 16.67 -17.05 16.93
CA LEU A 274 15.94 -18.15 17.51
C LEU A 274 16.94 -19.29 17.38
N GLU A 275 17.49 -19.73 18.50
CA GLU A 275 18.12 -21.03 18.58
C GLU A 275 17.02 -22.05 18.29
N ILE A 276 16.74 -22.29 17.00
CA ILE A 276 15.70 -23.22 16.58
C ILE A 276 16.17 -24.60 17.08
N PRO A 277 15.44 -25.22 18.01
CA PRO A 277 15.85 -26.49 18.59
C PRO A 277 15.93 -27.56 17.51
N ARG A 278 16.75 -28.60 17.75
CA ARG A 278 16.76 -29.79 16.88
C ARG A 278 15.37 -30.43 16.81
N ASN A 279 14.58 -30.30 17.88
CA ASN A 279 13.22 -30.78 18.02
C ASN A 279 12.21 -29.71 17.58
N LEU A 280 11.76 -29.79 16.32
CA LEU A 280 10.82 -28.82 15.74
C LEU A 280 9.39 -29.03 16.25
N GLN A 281 9.03 -30.26 16.63
CA GLN A 281 7.72 -30.55 17.21
C GLN A 281 7.61 -29.95 18.63
N GLU A 282 8.57 -30.22 19.50
CA GLU A 282 8.60 -29.68 20.86
C GLU A 282 8.71 -28.15 20.84
N PHE A 283 9.47 -27.61 19.89
CA PHE A 283 9.49 -26.17 19.68
C PHE A 283 8.09 -25.66 19.29
N TRP A 284 7.42 -26.29 18.34
CA TRP A 284 6.07 -25.92 17.92
C TRP A 284 5.09 -25.91 19.09
N ASP A 285 5.07 -26.98 19.88
CA ASP A 285 4.12 -27.16 20.99
C ASP A 285 4.31 -26.12 22.10
N ASN A 286 5.54 -25.64 22.32
CA ASN A 286 5.87 -24.68 23.36
C ASN A 286 6.00 -23.21 22.86
N SER A 287 5.79 -22.97 21.57
CA SER A 287 6.00 -21.65 20.94
C SER A 287 4.76 -20.77 20.95
N GLN A 288 4.98 -19.45 21.01
CA GLN A 288 3.92 -18.47 20.79
C GLN A 288 3.53 -18.40 19.30
N GLU A 289 2.32 -17.90 18.98
CA GLU A 289 1.81 -17.84 17.60
C GLU A 289 2.75 -17.06 16.65
N SER A 290 3.47 -16.05 17.16
CA SER A 290 4.48 -15.31 16.39
C SER A 290 5.65 -16.18 15.94
N GLU A 291 6.09 -17.11 16.77
CA GLU A 291 7.22 -18.02 16.51
C GLU A 291 6.81 -19.16 15.59
N LYS A 292 5.63 -19.77 15.85
CA LYS A 292 5.01 -20.73 14.94
C LYS A 292 4.89 -20.17 13.52
N ARG A 293 4.49 -18.89 13.40
CA ARG A 293 4.34 -18.22 12.11
C ARG A 293 5.65 -18.10 11.33
N ILE A 294 6.77 -17.88 12.02
CA ILE A 294 8.08 -17.86 11.38
C ILE A 294 8.39 -19.24 10.77
N LEU A 295 8.14 -20.32 11.52
CA LEU A 295 8.34 -21.68 11.00
C LEU A 295 7.45 -22.01 9.81
N VAL A 296 6.17 -21.64 9.85
CA VAL A 296 5.26 -21.86 8.72
C VAL A 296 5.75 -21.11 7.48
N GLU A 297 6.17 -19.85 7.62
CA GLU A 297 6.68 -19.06 6.51
C GLU A 297 7.97 -19.60 5.90
N LEU A 298 8.79 -20.30 6.69
CA LEU A 298 10.06 -20.86 6.23
C LEU A 298 9.91 -22.23 5.58
N LEU A 299 9.07 -23.08 6.19
CA LEU A 299 9.00 -24.49 5.83
C LEU A 299 7.85 -24.82 4.89
N THR A 300 6.75 -24.07 4.91
CA THR A 300 5.54 -24.43 4.14
C THR A 300 5.56 -23.82 2.75
N ASN A 301 5.32 -24.65 1.73
CA ASN A 301 5.02 -24.19 0.37
C ASN A 301 3.50 -24.08 0.17
N LYS A 302 2.76 -25.15 0.45
CA LYS A 302 1.29 -25.18 0.38
C LYS A 302 0.70 -26.28 1.24
N ILE A 303 -0.56 -26.13 1.66
CA ILE A 303 -1.35 -27.11 2.39
C ILE A 303 -2.64 -27.32 1.61
N ILE A 304 -2.88 -28.54 1.14
CA ILE A 304 -4.07 -28.91 0.38
C ILE A 304 -5.07 -29.59 1.30
N VAL A 305 -6.28 -29.05 1.38
CA VAL A 305 -7.38 -29.58 2.19
C VAL A 305 -8.44 -30.16 1.26
N ASP A 306 -8.62 -31.46 1.36
CA ASP A 306 -9.74 -32.19 0.78
C ASP A 306 -10.81 -32.48 1.86
N ARG A 307 -11.93 -33.09 1.47
CA ARG A 307 -13.00 -33.44 2.44
C ARG A 307 -12.58 -34.50 3.45
N SER A 308 -11.64 -35.37 3.10
CA SER A 308 -11.20 -36.49 3.94
C SER A 308 -9.70 -36.55 4.17
N THR A 309 -8.90 -35.72 3.51
CA THR A 309 -7.44 -35.74 3.62
C THR A 309 -6.87 -34.32 3.65
N ILE A 310 -5.73 -34.18 4.33
CA ILE A 310 -4.97 -32.93 4.39
C ILE A 310 -3.54 -33.28 3.99
N THR A 311 -2.99 -32.57 3.01
CA THR A 311 -1.63 -32.81 2.51
C THR A 311 -0.81 -31.55 2.68
N ILE A 312 0.25 -31.63 3.49
CA ILE A 312 1.19 -30.53 3.72
C ILE A 312 2.38 -30.71 2.78
N HIS A 313 2.60 -29.72 1.92
CA HIS A 313 3.77 -29.64 1.04
C HIS A 313 4.74 -28.62 1.61
N PHE A 314 5.84 -29.12 2.14
CA PHE A 314 6.95 -28.28 2.57
C PHE A 314 7.79 -27.82 1.38
N SER A 315 8.43 -26.65 1.53
CA SER A 315 9.39 -26.06 0.60
C SER A 315 10.60 -26.96 0.31
N SER A 316 10.84 -27.93 1.19
CA SER A 316 11.77 -29.04 1.01
C SER A 316 11.09 -30.34 1.44
N GLN A 317 11.19 -31.41 0.66
CA GLN A 317 10.54 -32.67 1.02
C GLN A 317 11.16 -33.26 2.30
N PRO A 318 10.33 -33.65 3.30
CA PRO A 318 10.76 -34.66 4.26
C PRO A 318 11.01 -35.94 3.45
N ASN A 319 12.17 -36.58 3.63
CA ASN A 319 12.45 -37.82 2.94
C ASN A 319 11.40 -38.85 3.40
N ARG A 320 10.47 -39.19 2.51
CA ARG A 320 9.62 -40.37 2.68
C ARG A 320 10.55 -41.58 2.65
N PHE A 321 10.56 -42.35 3.73
CA PHE A 321 11.00 -43.74 3.66
C PHE A 321 9.96 -44.56 2.89
#